data_AF-A0A640W387-F1
#
_entry.id   AF-A0A640W387-F1
#
_cell.length_a   1.000
_cell.length_b   1.000
_cell.length_c   1.000
_cell.angle_alpha   90.00
_cell.angle_beta   90.00
_cell.angle_gamma   90.00
#
_symmetry.space_group_name_H-M   'P 1'
#
loop_
_entity.id
_entity.type
_entity.pdbx_description
1 polymer ?
#
loop_
_entity_poly.entity_id
_entity_poly.type
_entity_poly.pdbx_seq_one_letter_code
_entity_poly.pdbx_strand_id
1 'polypeptide(L)' 'MAELLRKEEPEKCLIFTNTRVKTDIVAKKLSLAGFKAASIHGGLSQARRDAIMNSFRKGKTKILVLQQMLLLVALM' A
#
# COMPACT_ATOMS: atom_id res chain seq x y z
N MET A 1 3.28 1.32 14.66
CA MET A 1 3.13 0.74 13.30
C MET A 1 4.47 0.33 12.71
N ALA A 2 5.42 1.26 12.48
CA ALA A 2 6.73 0.91 11.94
C ALA A 2 7.46 -0.15 12.78
N GLU A 3 7.43 -0.02 14.11
CA GLU A 3 7.99 -1.00 15.04
C GLU A 3 7.38 -2.40 14.87
N LEU A 4 6.04 -2.50 14.84
CA LEU A 4 5.34 -3.76 14.58
C LEU A 4 5.76 -4.39 13.24
N LEU A 5 5.87 -3.58 12.18
CA LEU A 5 6.30 -4.06 10.86
C LEU A 5 7.76 -4.54 10.83
N ARG A 6 8.64 -3.98 11.68
CA ARG A 6 10.02 -4.49 11.84
C ARG A 6 10.06 -5.78 12.65
N LYS A 7 9.19 -5.90 13.66
CA LYS A 7 9.15 -7.08 14.51
C LYS A 7 8.60 -8.31 13.76
N GLU A 8 7.50 -8.12 13.03
CA GLU A 8 6.80 -9.23 12.36
C GLU A 8 7.39 -9.57 10.98
N GLU A 9 8.21 -8.69 10.41
CA GLU A 9 8.84 -8.82 9.07
C GLU A 9 7.95 -9.48 7.99
N PRO A 10 6.71 -9.01 7.78
CA PRO A 10 5.78 -9.69 6.89
C PRO A 10 6.27 -9.70 5.44
N GLU A 11 6.06 -10.82 4.74
CA GLU A 11 6.36 -10.92 3.31
C GLU A 11 5.54 -9.92 2.49
N LYS A 12 4.24 -9.82 2.81
CA LYS A 12 3.27 -8.86 2.25
C LYS A 12 2.33 -8.37 3.33
N CYS A 13 1.99 -7.09 3.31
CA CYS A 13 1.09 -6.46 4.27
C CYS A 13 0.10 -5.54 3.57
N LEU A 14 -1.17 -5.60 3.98
CA LEU A 14 -2.21 -4.66 3.59
C LEU A 14 -2.58 -3.79 4.78
N ILE A 15 -2.67 -2.48 4.56
CA ILE A 15 -3.04 -1.51 5.57
C ILE A 15 -4.25 -0.73 5.08
N PHE A 16 -5.30 -0.66 5.88
CA PHE A 16 -6.50 0.11 5.56
C PHE A 16 -6.53 1.43 6.32
N THR A 17 -6.97 2.51 5.67
CA THR A 17 -7.14 3.82 6.29
C THR A 17 -8.47 4.46 5.88
N ASN A 18 -9.00 5.38 6.69
CA ASN A 18 -10.36 5.90 6.47
C ASN A 18 -10.48 6.90 5.31
N THR A 19 -9.39 7.50 4.83
CA THR A 19 -9.45 8.54 3.79
C THR A 19 -8.28 8.44 2.81
N ARG A 20 -8.51 8.87 1.56
CA ARG A 20 -7.47 8.91 0.50
C ARG A 20 -6.21 9.64 0.97
N VAL A 21 -6.39 10.79 1.62
CA VAL A 21 -5.29 11.60 2.16
C VAL A 21 -4.48 10.83 3.21
N LYS A 22 -5.15 10.10 4.11
CA LYS A 22 -4.46 9.26 5.10
C LYS A 22 -3.71 8.11 4.43
N THR A 23 -4.26 7.50 3.39
CA THR A 23 -3.61 6.45 2.61
C THR A 23 -2.23 6.92 2.10
N ASP A 24 -2.18 8.09 1.48
CA ASP A 24 -0.94 8.65 0.94
C ASP A 24 0.05 9.04 2.05
N ILE A 25 -0.43 9.66 3.13
CA ILE A 25 0.42 10.04 4.27
C ILE A 25 1.06 8.80 4.91
N VAL A 26 0.29 7.74 5.15
CA VAL A 26 0.80 6.51 5.76
C VAL A 26 1.80 5.82 4.84
N ALA A 27 1.50 5.68 3.54
CA ALA A 27 2.43 5.11 2.58
C ALA A 27 3.74 5.89 2.51
N LYS A 28 3.67 7.23 2.48
CA LYS A 28 4.84 8.11 2.48
C LYS A 28 5.67 7.97 3.76
N LYS A 29 5.03 7.95 4.94
CA LYS A 29 5.73 7.76 6.23
C LYS A 29 6.46 6.42 6.29
N LEU A 30 5.82 5.35 5.83
CA LEU A 30 6.43 4.02 5.79
C LEU A 30 7.59 3.97 4.77
N SER A 31 7.43 4.61 3.62
CA SER A 31 8.51 4.73 2.64
C SER A 31 9.73 5.49 3.20
N LEU A 32 9.51 6.60 3.89
CA LEU A 32 10.58 7.36 4.57
C LEU A 32 11.24 6.56 5.71
N ALA A 33 10.51 5.64 6.34
CA ALA A 33 11.05 4.73 7.35
C ALA A 33 11.80 3.52 6.76
N GLY A 34 11.96 3.44 5.44
CA GLY A 34 12.70 2.40 4.73
C GLY A 34 11.87 1.19 4.28
N PHE A 35 10.55 1.23 4.43
CA PHE A 35 9.68 0.16 3.95
C PHE A 35 9.32 0.34 2.48
N LYS A 36 9.19 -0.77 1.74
CA LYS A 36 8.69 -0.75 0.37
C LYS A 36 7.16 -0.64 0.37
N ALA A 37 6.64 0.57 0.60
CA ALA A 37 5.22 0.87 0.74
C ALA A 37 4.67 1.71 -0.41
N ALA A 38 3.42 1.45 -0.82
CA ALA A 38 2.71 2.27 -1.80
C ALA A 38 1.22 2.42 -1.41
N SER A 39 0.59 3.53 -1.82
CA SER A 39 -0.83 3.77 -1.64
C SER A 39 -1.64 3.37 -2.87
N ILE A 40 -2.88 2.91 -2.67
CA ILE A 40 -3.86 2.74 -3.75
C ILE A 40 -5.22 3.30 -3.32
N HIS A 41 -5.77 4.21 -4.11
CA HIS A 41 -7.06 4.84 -3.87
C HIS A 41 -7.69 5.30 -5.19
N GLY A 42 -8.98 5.64 -5.16
CA GLY A 42 -9.74 6.02 -6.36
C GLY A 42 -9.28 7.31 -7.05
N GLY A 43 -8.34 8.06 -6.48
CA GLY A 43 -7.76 9.26 -7.10
C GLY A 43 -6.61 8.98 -8.06
N LEU A 44 -6.09 7.75 -8.11
CA LEU A 44 -5.04 7.34 -9.05
C LEU A 44 -5.65 6.98 -10.40
N SER A 45 -4.92 7.18 -11.50
CA SER A 45 -5.30 6.65 -12.81
C SER A 45 -5.24 5.11 -12.82
N GLN A 46 -6.01 4.47 -13.70
CA GLN A 46 -6.04 3.02 -13.81
C GLN A 46 -4.64 2.43 -14.07
N ALA A 47 -3.91 2.99 -15.04
CA ALA A 47 -2.54 2.57 -15.35
C ALA A 47 -1.60 2.61 -14.12
N ARG A 48 -1.76 3.62 -13.25
CA ARG A 48 -0.96 3.74 -12.03
C ARG A 48 -1.36 2.70 -10.99
N ARG A 49 -2.65 2.39 -10.87
CA ARG A 49 -3.14 1.32 -10.00
C ARG A 49 -2.58 -0.04 -10.44
N ASP A 50 -2.62 -0.33 -11.73
CA ASP A 50 -2.11 -1.59 -12.30
C ASP A 50 -0.60 -1.73 -12.10
N ALA A 51 0.16 -0.65 -12.28
CA ALA A 51 1.60 -0.65 -12.02
C ALA A 51 1.94 -0.94 -10.54
N ILE A 52 1.22 -0.31 -9.62
CA ILE A 52 1.39 -0.52 -8.18
C ILE A 52 1.01 -1.94 -7.79
N MET A 53 -0.12 -2.45 -8.29
CA MET A 53 -0.56 -3.83 -8.04
C MET A 53 0.41 -4.85 -8.60
N ASN A 54 0.94 -4.64 -9.81
CA ASN A 54 1.96 -5.48 -10.39
C ASN A 54 3.25 -5.48 -9.55
N SER A 55 3.67 -4.32 -9.04
CA SER A 55 4.80 -4.21 -8.11
C SER A 55 4.56 -4.99 -6.82
N PHE A 56 3.36 -4.90 -6.26
CA PHE A 56 2.97 -5.63 -5.04
C PHE A 56 2.91 -7.15 -5.25
N ARG A 57 2.29 -7.61 -6.35
CA ARG A 57 2.25 -9.03 -6.72
C ARG A 57 3.66 -9.61 -6.86
N LYS A 58 4.56 -8.88 -7.54
CA LYS A 58 5.98 -9.25 -7.73
C LYS A 58 6.86 -9.09 -6.48
N GLY A 59 6.32 -8.66 -5.35
CA GLY A 59 7.07 -8.48 -4.09
C GLY A 59 8.03 -7.28 -4.08
N LYS A 60 8.02 -6.44 -5.14
CA LYS A 60 8.79 -5.20 -5.19
C LYS A 60 8.23 -4.17 -4.22
N THR A 61 6.90 -4.10 -4.11
CA THR A 61 6.20 -3.42 -3.02
C THR A 61 5.79 -4.49 -2.00
N LYS A 62 6.17 -4.33 -0.73
CA LYS A 62 5.80 -5.27 0.34
C LYS A 62 4.56 -4.81 1.12
N ILE A 63 4.30 -3.51 1.13
CA ILE A 63 3.20 -2.92 1.91
C ILE A 63 2.29 -2.12 0.99
N LEU A 64 1.00 -2.44 1.00
CA LEU A 64 0.01 -1.71 0.23
C LEU A 64 -0.98 -1.04 1.19
N VAL A 65 -1.10 0.28 1.09
CA VAL A 65 -2.00 1.09 1.92
C VAL A 65 -3.22 1.47 1.08
N LEU A 66 -4.43 1.14 1.52
CA LEU A 66 -5.67 1.34 0.77
C LEU A 66 -6.74 2.01 1.64
N GLN A 67 -7.76 2.61 1.02
CA GLN A 67 -8.92 3.09 1.78
C GLN A 67 -9.85 1.94 2.22
N GLN A 68 -10.06 0.96 1.35
CA GLN A 68 -11.01 -0.13 1.56
C GLN A 68 -10.69 -1.33 0.66
N MET A 69 -11.14 -2.52 1.07
CA MET A 69 -10.88 -3.80 0.40
C MET A 69 -11.43 -3.86 -1.03
N LEU A 70 -12.54 -3.18 -1.33
CA LEU A 70 -13.18 -3.21 -2.65
C LEU A 70 -12.22 -2.82 -3.81
N LEU A 71 -11.30 -1.88 -3.55
CA LEU A 71 -10.36 -1.44 -4.57
C LEU A 71 -9.32 -2.51 -4.92
N LEU A 72 -9.01 -3.41 -3.98
CA LEU A 72 -8.11 -4.54 -4.22
C LEU A 72 -8.75 -5.52 -5.20
N VAL A 73 -10.03 -5.86 -4.97
CA VAL A 73 -10.80 -6.80 -5.82
C VAL A 73 -10.98 -6.24 -7.23
N ALA A 74 -11.18 -4.93 -7.38
CA ALA A 74 -11.34 -4.28 -8.69
C ALA A 74 -10.06 -4.28 -9.55
N LEU A 75 -8.90 -4.59 -8.96
CA LEU A 75 -7.60 -4.63 -9.63
C LEU A 75 -7.00 -6.05 -9.66
N MET A 76 -7.76 -7.03 -9.16
CA MET A 76 -7.38 -8.43 -9.19
C MET A 76 -7.70 -9.07 -10.53
#